data_AF-A0A3C0ZI06-F1
#
_entry.id   AF-A0A3C0ZI06-F1
#
_cell.length_a   1.000
_cell.length_b   1.000
_cell.length_c   1.000
_cell.angle_alpha   90.00
_cell.angle_beta   90.00
_cell.angle_gamma   90.00
#
_symmetry.space_group_name_H-M   'P 1'
#
loop_
_entity.id
_entity.type
_entity.pdbx_description
1 polymer ?
#
loop_
_entity_poly.entity_id
_entity_poly.type
_entity_poly.pdbx_seq_one_letter_code
_entity_poly.pdbx_strand_id
1 'polypeptide(L)'
;MLPALTDAAQHHRVPLLLNRDQSSGYTVTKESSFFQYGKVVHKDGAFELAGRWHIDRENSFTMAEADLDGLFEMVRLTQMCGQRQARASIGTSMSSLQLSWAYKHNILIPSKKREPEEFKSAATLLLADRGGLIFNPPLGYHEDVAELDFVSMYPTIMVEKNVSPETVNCRCCPRPHVADALVKQAGEAVPEEFGAGRNNRVPELDYTICNKREGIIPATLRAVVKKRAHYKKLKKYYKGKDEALFRKYDHRQNALKWMLVSCFGYLGYKNARFGRIEAHESVNAFSRDAILTAKEIAESHGFRMLHAIIDCVWLTKPGATGQDYEQLSRAIAEKVGIDISLEGIYNWILFPASKQDPEITTANRYVGWYQHGDIKIRGIEARRRDTPKFVKNMQAAMLDRMGGARNVREVKALVPELLEIVRGYIAILRSGRANPMELVLRRHITKEADEYTNNSISAVVSKMVKEMGVHLAAGEMIEFIILDQSGKKKPEKAKPLALYAFEDGYDIEQYTEFALKAAETLLFPFGYDLTALKEYLDLPMPVRKRIRGAQQQRLDSAAAQQVPLFHELPQALVDR
;
A
#
# COMPACT_ATOMS: atom_id res chain seq x y z
N MET A 1 -12.78 5.36 -29.40
CA MET A 1 -13.35 4.57 -30.51
C MET A 1 -14.86 4.75 -30.69
N LEU A 2 -15.70 4.50 -29.67
CA LEU A 2 -17.17 4.56 -29.82
C LEU A 2 -17.73 5.93 -30.29
N PRO A 3 -17.21 7.08 -29.81
CA PRO A 3 -17.64 8.39 -30.35
C PRO A 3 -17.34 8.53 -31.84
N ALA A 4 -16.13 8.16 -32.28
CA ALA A 4 -15.74 8.20 -33.70
C ALA A 4 -16.57 7.25 -34.57
N LEU A 5 -16.89 6.05 -34.08
CA LEU A 5 -17.79 5.13 -34.78
C LEU A 5 -19.21 5.69 -34.89
N THR A 6 -19.69 6.38 -33.85
CA THR A 6 -21.01 7.01 -33.85
C THR A 6 -21.06 8.17 -34.86
N ASP A 7 -20.00 8.98 -34.90
CA ASP A 7 -19.86 10.09 -35.86
C ASP A 7 -19.77 9.59 -37.31
N ALA A 8 -18.93 8.58 -37.57
CA ALA A 8 -18.83 7.95 -38.87
C ALA A 8 -20.14 7.30 -39.33
N ALA A 9 -20.86 6.63 -38.43
CA ALA A 9 -22.17 6.05 -38.70
C ALA A 9 -23.20 7.11 -39.12
N GLN A 10 -23.20 8.27 -38.44
CA GLN A 10 -24.04 9.41 -38.79
C GLN A 10 -23.64 10.01 -40.15
N HIS A 11 -22.34 10.22 -40.38
CA HIS A 11 -21.80 10.78 -41.61
C HIS A 11 -22.13 9.92 -42.84
N HIS A 12 -21.97 8.59 -42.73
CA HIS A 12 -22.23 7.64 -43.80
C HIS A 12 -23.67 7.12 -43.84
N ARG A 13 -24.55 7.59 -42.94
CA ARG A 13 -25.96 7.15 -42.81
C ARG A 13 -26.12 5.64 -42.66
N VAL A 14 -25.18 5.00 -41.98
CA VAL A 14 -25.23 3.57 -41.66
C VAL A 14 -25.66 3.43 -40.20
N PRO A 15 -26.78 2.73 -39.89
CA PRO A 15 -27.25 2.62 -38.52
C PRO A 15 -26.28 1.79 -37.66
N LEU A 16 -25.76 2.38 -36.60
CA LEU A 16 -24.90 1.70 -35.63
C LEU A 16 -25.75 1.11 -34.49
N LEU A 17 -26.19 -0.14 -34.66
CA LEU A 17 -27.11 -0.83 -33.74
C LEU A 17 -26.38 -1.52 -32.57
N LEU A 18 -25.70 -0.72 -31.74
CA LEU A 18 -24.97 -1.26 -30.58
C LEU A 18 -25.89 -1.53 -29.38
N ASN A 19 -26.96 -0.77 -29.21
CA ASN A 19 -27.95 -1.02 -28.17
C ASN A 19 -28.83 -2.22 -28.52
N ARG A 20 -29.27 -2.96 -27.50
CA ARG A 20 -30.37 -3.93 -27.66
C ARG A 20 -31.70 -3.21 -27.72
N ASP A 21 -31.87 -2.18 -26.91
CA ASP A 21 -32.99 -1.25 -27.02
C ASP A 21 -32.66 -0.16 -28.03
N GLN A 22 -33.22 -0.28 -29.24
CA GLN A 22 -32.95 0.62 -30.35
C GLN A 22 -33.57 2.02 -30.16
N SER A 23 -34.51 2.18 -29.23
CA SER A 23 -35.14 3.46 -28.91
C SER A 23 -34.32 4.30 -27.91
N SER A 24 -33.40 3.65 -27.20
CA SER A 24 -32.54 4.28 -26.20
C SER A 24 -31.28 4.86 -26.85
N GLY A 25 -30.96 6.10 -26.48
CA GLY A 25 -29.67 6.72 -26.80
C GLY A 25 -28.50 6.14 -26.01
N TYR A 26 -27.30 6.65 -26.26
CA TYR A 26 -26.11 6.29 -25.50
C TYR A 26 -25.98 7.17 -24.25
N THR A 27 -25.67 6.56 -23.11
CA THR A 27 -25.33 7.33 -21.90
C THR A 27 -23.83 7.53 -21.84
N VAL A 28 -23.40 8.79 -21.82
CA VAL A 28 -21.99 9.17 -21.73
C VAL A 28 -21.72 9.74 -20.35
N THR A 29 -20.71 9.23 -19.65
CA THR A 29 -20.21 9.85 -18.42
C THR A 29 -19.04 10.76 -18.73
N LYS A 30 -18.90 11.86 -17.98
CA LYS A 30 -17.71 12.71 -18.07
C LYS A 30 -16.48 11.97 -17.56
N GLU A 31 -15.32 12.33 -18.10
CA GLU A 31 -14.03 11.99 -17.51
C GLU A 31 -13.90 12.63 -16.12
N SER A 32 -13.06 12.02 -15.27
CA SER A 32 -12.85 12.52 -13.92
C SER A 32 -11.51 12.06 -13.36
N SER A 33 -10.86 12.92 -12.59
CA SER A 33 -9.68 12.58 -11.81
C SER A 33 -10.01 12.59 -10.32
N PHE A 34 -9.52 11.60 -9.57
CA PHE A 34 -9.75 11.49 -8.14
C PHE A 34 -8.50 11.00 -7.41
N PHE A 35 -8.37 11.39 -6.13
CA PHE A 35 -7.26 10.97 -5.31
C PHE A 35 -7.54 9.61 -4.66
N GLN A 36 -6.66 8.62 -4.89
CA GLN A 36 -6.74 7.28 -4.33
C GLN A 36 -5.34 6.80 -3.94
N TYR A 37 -5.16 6.35 -2.70
CA TYR A 37 -3.90 5.79 -2.18
C TYR A 37 -2.66 6.68 -2.42
N GLY A 38 -2.74 7.97 -2.11
CA GLY A 38 -1.61 8.89 -2.25
C GLY A 38 -1.34 9.36 -3.68
N LYS A 39 -2.20 8.99 -4.65
CA LYS A 39 -2.02 9.29 -6.07
C LYS A 39 -3.30 9.88 -6.66
N VAL A 40 -3.15 10.73 -7.66
CA VAL A 40 -4.26 11.14 -8.53
C VAL A 40 -4.43 10.07 -9.61
N VAL A 41 -5.63 9.53 -9.75
CA VAL A 41 -6.00 8.55 -10.77
C VAL A 41 -6.97 9.23 -11.73
N HIS A 42 -6.66 9.17 -13.02
CA HIS A 42 -7.56 9.61 -14.08
C HIS A 42 -8.46 8.45 -14.52
N LYS A 43 -9.71 8.77 -14.85
CA LYS A 43 -10.70 7.85 -15.40
C LYS A 43 -11.39 8.52 -16.59
N ASP A 44 -11.33 7.87 -17.74
CA ASP A 44 -11.98 8.36 -18.95
C ASP A 44 -13.51 8.30 -18.85
N GLY A 45 -14.16 9.09 -19.69
CA GLY A 45 -15.60 9.02 -19.89
C GLY A 45 -16.06 7.63 -20.36
N ALA A 46 -17.14 7.14 -19.77
CA ALA A 46 -17.73 5.85 -20.14
C ALA A 46 -18.84 6.05 -21.17
N PHE A 47 -18.97 5.06 -22.06
CA PHE A 47 -20.09 4.94 -22.98
C PHE A 47 -20.88 3.69 -22.60
N GLU A 48 -22.10 3.87 -22.11
CA GLU A 48 -22.98 2.79 -21.66
C GLU A 48 -24.03 2.44 -22.72
N LEU A 49 -24.22 1.14 -22.93
CA LEU A 49 -25.19 0.61 -23.88
C LEU A 49 -26.50 0.26 -23.16
N ALA A 50 -27.62 0.48 -23.84
CA ALA A 50 -28.94 0.10 -23.36
C ALA A 50 -29.23 -1.37 -23.71
N GLY A 51 -29.43 -2.19 -22.67
CA GLY A 51 -29.75 -3.61 -22.82
C GLY A 51 -28.59 -4.51 -23.31
N ARG A 52 -27.37 -3.97 -23.43
CA ARG A 52 -26.12 -4.74 -23.61
C ARG A 52 -25.08 -4.25 -22.62
N TRP A 53 -24.04 -5.04 -22.37
CA TRP A 53 -22.89 -4.62 -21.58
C TRP A 53 -21.73 -4.26 -22.48
N HIS A 54 -21.25 -3.03 -22.34
CA HIS A 54 -19.95 -2.64 -22.84
C HIS A 54 -18.93 -2.73 -21.71
N ILE A 55 -17.99 -3.67 -21.78
CA ILE A 55 -16.93 -3.86 -20.78
C ILE A 55 -15.60 -3.52 -21.45
N ASP A 56 -14.99 -2.43 -21.00
CA ASP A 56 -13.64 -2.04 -21.42
C ASP A 56 -12.63 -2.85 -20.60
N ARG A 57 -11.81 -3.66 -21.27
CA ARG A 57 -10.82 -4.52 -20.60
C ARG A 57 -9.52 -3.79 -20.29
N GLU A 58 -9.23 -2.71 -21.01
CA GLU A 58 -7.99 -1.94 -20.87
C GLU A 58 -8.15 -0.84 -19.81
N ASN A 59 -9.33 -0.23 -19.75
CA ASN A 59 -9.64 0.87 -18.83
C ASN A 59 -10.53 0.46 -17.63
N SER A 60 -10.45 -0.81 -17.22
CA SER A 60 -11.16 -1.31 -16.06
C SER A 60 -10.21 -1.94 -15.06
N PHE A 61 -10.13 -1.33 -13.88
CA PHE A 61 -9.38 -1.87 -12.76
C PHE A 61 -9.84 -3.29 -12.39
N THR A 62 -11.14 -3.53 -12.33
CA THR A 62 -11.68 -4.87 -12.01
C THR A 62 -11.31 -5.90 -13.08
N MET A 63 -11.37 -5.54 -14.36
CA MET A 63 -10.99 -6.47 -15.44
C MET A 63 -9.50 -6.78 -15.43
N ALA A 64 -8.65 -5.77 -15.22
CA ALA A 64 -7.20 -5.94 -15.17
C ALA A 64 -6.76 -6.87 -14.03
N GLU A 65 -7.44 -6.80 -12.88
CA GLU A 65 -7.07 -7.54 -11.68
C GLU A 65 -7.77 -8.90 -11.52
N ALA A 66 -8.94 -9.07 -12.13
CA ALA A 66 -9.83 -10.19 -11.82
C ALA A 66 -10.65 -10.73 -12.99
N ASP A 67 -10.50 -10.18 -14.20
CA ASP A 67 -11.22 -10.58 -15.42
C ASP A 67 -12.76 -10.73 -15.23
N LEU A 68 -13.44 -11.40 -16.16
CA LEU A 68 -14.90 -11.57 -16.15
C LEU A 68 -15.42 -12.35 -14.95
N ASP A 69 -14.71 -13.39 -14.52
CA ASP A 69 -15.11 -14.20 -13.35
C ASP A 69 -15.18 -13.38 -12.07
N GLY A 70 -14.19 -12.50 -11.87
CA GLY A 70 -14.15 -11.58 -10.74
C GLY A 70 -15.19 -10.48 -10.87
N LEU A 71 -15.36 -9.91 -12.06
CA LEU A 71 -16.41 -8.92 -12.34
C LEU A 71 -17.79 -9.46 -11.98
N PHE A 72 -18.14 -10.67 -12.42
CA PHE A 72 -19.45 -11.28 -12.15
C PHE A 72 -19.65 -11.60 -10.67
N GLU A 73 -18.58 -11.96 -9.95
CA GLU A 73 -18.66 -12.12 -8.49
C GLU A 73 -18.98 -10.78 -7.81
N MET A 74 -18.33 -9.68 -8.22
CA MET A 74 -18.64 -8.35 -7.69
C MET A 74 -20.07 -7.93 -8.03
N VAL A 75 -20.52 -8.09 -9.28
CA VAL A 75 -21.89 -7.77 -9.71
C VAL A 75 -22.93 -8.46 -8.82
N ARG A 76 -22.72 -9.73 -8.50
CA ARG A 76 -23.64 -10.51 -7.63
C ARG A 76 -23.70 -9.97 -6.20
N LEU A 77 -22.58 -9.45 -5.68
CA LEU A 77 -22.50 -8.88 -4.33
C LEU A 77 -23.07 -7.46 -4.28
N THR A 78 -22.66 -6.61 -5.21
CA THR A 78 -22.98 -5.18 -5.21
C THR A 78 -24.35 -4.87 -5.81
N GLN A 79 -24.92 -5.82 -6.55
CA GLN A 79 -26.13 -5.68 -7.35
C GLN A 79 -26.06 -4.58 -8.42
N MET A 80 -24.84 -4.17 -8.81
CA MET A 80 -24.63 -3.22 -9.89
C MET A 80 -24.67 -3.92 -11.25
N CYS A 81 -25.18 -3.21 -12.26
CA CYS A 81 -25.10 -3.66 -13.66
C CYS A 81 -23.64 -3.92 -14.08
N GLY A 82 -23.37 -4.98 -14.85
CA GLY A 82 -22.02 -5.41 -15.22
C GLY A 82 -21.16 -4.32 -15.86
N GLN A 83 -21.71 -3.57 -16.83
CA GLN A 83 -20.96 -2.47 -17.48
C GLN A 83 -20.60 -1.33 -16.52
N ARG A 84 -21.46 -1.08 -15.52
CA ARG A 84 -21.23 -0.05 -14.51
C ARG A 84 -20.25 -0.54 -13.45
N GLN A 85 -20.37 -1.79 -13.02
CA GLN A 85 -19.46 -2.43 -12.07
C GLN A 85 -18.04 -2.50 -12.61
N ALA A 86 -17.87 -2.79 -13.91
CA ALA A 86 -16.56 -2.80 -14.55
C ALA A 86 -15.83 -1.46 -14.46
N ARG A 87 -16.57 -0.33 -14.41
CA ARG A 87 -16.00 1.02 -14.35
C ARG A 87 -16.17 1.68 -12.98
N ALA A 88 -16.77 0.98 -12.02
CA ALA A 88 -17.00 1.51 -10.68
C ALA A 88 -15.71 1.48 -9.89
N SER A 89 -15.48 2.52 -9.07
CA SER A 89 -14.45 2.41 -8.05
C SER A 89 -14.86 1.32 -7.04
N ILE A 90 -13.88 0.76 -6.34
CA ILE A 90 -14.19 -0.18 -5.25
C ILE A 90 -15.05 0.49 -4.17
N GLY A 91 -14.83 1.78 -3.89
CA GLY A 91 -15.68 2.55 -2.97
C GLY A 91 -17.15 2.64 -3.43
N THR A 92 -17.39 2.84 -4.73
CA THR A 92 -18.76 2.79 -5.30
C THR A 92 -19.36 1.39 -5.16
N SER A 93 -18.56 0.36 -5.42
CA SER A 93 -18.97 -1.05 -5.28
C SER A 93 -19.40 -1.36 -3.84
N MET A 94 -18.59 -0.97 -2.86
CA MET A 94 -18.87 -1.06 -1.43
C MET A 94 -20.13 -0.27 -1.03
N SER A 95 -20.28 0.95 -1.56
CA SER A 95 -21.48 1.76 -1.34
C SER A 95 -22.73 1.02 -1.81
N SER A 96 -22.72 0.47 -3.02
CA SER A 96 -23.88 -0.25 -3.57
C SER A 96 -24.24 -1.47 -2.74
N LEU A 97 -23.23 -2.25 -2.32
CA LEU A 97 -23.40 -3.39 -1.42
C LEU A 97 -24.10 -2.97 -0.09
N GLN A 98 -23.60 -1.91 0.55
CA GLN A 98 -24.15 -1.42 1.81
C GLN A 98 -25.55 -0.82 1.64
N LEU A 99 -25.80 -0.05 0.59
CA LEU A 99 -27.10 0.55 0.30
C LEU A 99 -28.16 -0.51 0.01
N SER A 100 -27.82 -1.54 -0.77
CA SER A 100 -28.69 -2.68 -1.02
C SER A 100 -29.05 -3.41 0.28
N TRP A 101 -28.05 -3.66 1.12
CA TRP A 101 -28.28 -4.30 2.42
C TRP A 101 -29.17 -3.45 3.32
N ALA A 102 -28.87 -2.15 3.45
CA ALA A 102 -29.67 -1.20 4.25
C ALA A 102 -31.12 -1.16 3.78
N TYR A 103 -31.36 -1.07 2.47
CA TYR A 103 -32.69 -1.08 1.89
C TYR A 103 -33.47 -2.36 2.24
N LYS A 104 -32.85 -3.53 2.09
CA LYS A 104 -33.47 -4.82 2.42
C LYS A 104 -33.81 -4.98 3.90
N HIS A 105 -33.09 -4.29 4.79
CA HIS A 105 -33.29 -4.36 6.24
C HIS A 105 -34.05 -3.15 6.78
N ASN A 106 -34.71 -2.37 5.91
CA ASN A 106 -35.50 -1.20 6.28
C ASN A 106 -34.71 -0.17 7.11
N ILE A 107 -33.42 0.00 6.80
CA ILE A 107 -32.54 0.99 7.43
C ILE A 107 -32.57 2.26 6.60
N LEU A 108 -32.81 3.39 7.27
CA LEU A 108 -32.82 4.71 6.63
C LEU A 108 -31.44 5.04 6.04
N ILE A 109 -31.42 5.33 4.75
CA ILE A 109 -30.21 5.73 4.03
C ILE A 109 -30.12 7.26 4.03
N PRO A 110 -29.06 7.86 4.61
CA PRO A 110 -28.91 9.30 4.61
C PRO A 110 -28.65 9.82 3.18
N SER A 111 -29.43 10.81 2.75
CA SER A 111 -29.28 11.43 1.42
C SER A 111 -27.92 12.14 1.27
N LYS A 112 -27.43 12.76 2.36
CA LYS A 112 -26.08 13.35 2.48
C LYS A 112 -25.49 12.95 3.84
N LYS A 113 -24.21 12.58 3.86
CA LYS A 113 -23.47 12.39 5.12
C LYS A 113 -23.15 13.76 5.72
N ARG A 114 -23.54 13.97 6.97
CA ARG A 114 -23.34 15.23 7.71
C ARG A 114 -22.39 15.09 8.89
N GLU A 115 -22.23 13.88 9.41
CA GLU A 115 -21.43 13.61 10.61
C GLU A 115 -20.32 12.61 10.26
N PRO A 116 -19.18 13.08 9.73
CA PRO A 116 -18.03 12.21 9.48
C PRO A 116 -17.32 11.77 10.76
N GLU A 117 -17.40 12.58 11.81
CA GLU A 117 -16.63 12.50 13.04
C GLU A 117 -17.32 13.34 14.14
N GLU A 118 -17.14 12.97 15.41
CA GLU A 118 -17.51 13.77 16.58
C GLU A 118 -16.38 14.71 16.99
N PHE A 119 -16.68 15.74 17.78
CA PHE A 119 -15.64 16.58 18.35
C PHE A 119 -14.74 15.76 19.29
N LYS A 120 -13.42 15.93 19.15
CA LYS A 120 -12.40 15.26 19.96
C LYS A 120 -11.55 16.27 20.72
N SER A 121 -11.13 15.89 21.92
CA SER A 121 -10.09 16.64 22.63
C SER A 121 -8.74 16.52 21.91
N ALA A 122 -7.83 17.46 22.11
CA ALA A 122 -6.49 17.40 21.52
C ALA A 122 -5.73 16.12 21.93
N ALA A 123 -5.88 15.67 23.18
CA ALA A 123 -5.27 14.43 23.65
C ALA A 123 -5.85 13.20 22.93
N THR A 124 -7.17 13.14 22.75
CA THR A 124 -7.83 12.07 22.00
C THR A 124 -7.38 12.08 20.54
N LEU A 125 -7.25 13.24 19.91
CA LEU A 125 -6.77 13.36 18.53
C LEU A 125 -5.37 12.76 18.36
N LEU A 126 -4.42 13.10 19.25
CA LEU A 126 -3.04 12.59 19.21
C LEU A 126 -2.94 11.07 19.44
N LEU A 127 -3.88 10.49 20.18
CA LEU A 127 -3.97 9.04 20.41
C LEU A 127 -4.67 8.32 19.25
N ALA A 128 -5.77 8.88 18.76
CA ALA A 128 -6.64 8.25 17.76
C ALA A 128 -6.10 8.36 16.33
N ASP A 129 -5.41 9.44 15.98
CA ASP A 129 -4.81 9.69 14.65
C ASP A 129 -3.53 8.86 14.40
N ARG A 130 -3.43 7.69 15.04
CA ARG A 130 -2.35 6.72 14.84
C ARG A 130 -2.80 5.64 13.86
N GLY A 131 -1.95 5.38 12.87
CA GLY A 131 -2.12 4.27 11.95
C GLY A 131 -1.89 2.89 12.58
N GLY A 132 -1.71 1.89 11.73
CA GLY A 132 -1.26 0.55 12.14
C GLY A 132 0.16 0.59 12.74
N LEU A 133 0.50 -0.44 13.52
CA LEU A 133 1.79 -0.51 14.19
C LEU A 133 2.92 -0.72 13.18
N ILE A 134 4.03 -0.02 13.40
CA ILE A 134 5.26 -0.21 12.64
C ILE A 134 6.40 -0.30 13.65
N PHE A 135 7.12 -1.43 13.66
CA PHE A 135 8.45 -1.49 14.24
C PHE A 135 9.45 -1.20 13.12
N ASN A 136 10.56 -0.52 13.40
CA ASN A 136 11.59 -0.35 12.39
C ASN A 136 12.50 -1.58 12.40
N PRO A 137 12.82 -2.15 11.23
CA PRO A 137 13.69 -3.32 11.18
C PRO A 137 15.13 -2.92 11.48
N PRO A 138 15.94 -3.85 12.02
CA PRO A 138 17.38 -3.64 12.12
C PRO A 138 18.01 -3.51 10.72
N LEU A 139 18.91 -2.54 10.55
CA LEU A 139 19.62 -2.31 9.30
C LEU A 139 20.45 -3.53 8.90
N GLY A 140 20.49 -3.82 7.60
CA GLY A 140 21.42 -4.79 7.01
C GLY A 140 20.79 -6.14 6.69
N TYR A 141 21.66 -7.13 6.50
CA TYR A 141 21.26 -8.50 6.17
C TYR A 141 21.04 -9.34 7.43
N HIS A 142 19.99 -10.15 7.41
CA HIS A 142 19.60 -11.04 8.51
C HIS A 142 19.27 -12.44 7.97
N GLU A 143 19.52 -13.46 8.78
CA GLU A 143 19.26 -14.88 8.49
C GLU A 143 18.18 -15.43 9.44
N ASP A 144 17.65 -16.62 9.12
CA ASP A 144 16.68 -17.33 9.96
C ASP A 144 15.47 -16.47 10.37
N VAL A 145 15.02 -15.64 9.43
CA VAL A 145 13.86 -14.75 9.61
C VAL A 145 12.65 -15.41 8.97
N ALA A 146 11.57 -15.60 9.73
CA ALA A 146 10.27 -15.98 9.19
C ALA A 146 9.36 -14.76 9.07
N GLU A 147 8.55 -14.74 8.02
CA GLU A 147 7.47 -13.77 7.86
C GLU A 147 6.13 -14.44 8.17
N LEU A 148 5.39 -13.87 9.12
CA LEU A 148 4.02 -14.24 9.41
C LEU A 148 3.09 -13.08 9.02
N ASP A 149 1.98 -13.38 8.33
CA ASP A 149 1.02 -12.39 7.83
C ASP A 149 -0.41 -12.68 8.32
N PHE A 150 -1.09 -11.67 8.86
CA PHE A 150 -2.47 -11.80 9.32
C PHE A 150 -3.43 -11.83 8.13
N VAL A 151 -4.31 -12.83 8.10
CA VAL A 151 -5.22 -13.05 6.97
C VAL A 151 -6.31 -11.98 6.96
N SER A 152 -6.15 -10.99 6.06
CA SER A 152 -7.14 -9.91 5.89
C SER A 152 -7.45 -9.20 7.21
N MET A 153 -6.41 -8.88 7.97
CA MET A 153 -6.50 -8.38 9.35
C MET A 153 -7.60 -7.34 9.56
N TYR A 154 -7.58 -6.24 8.80
CA TYR A 154 -8.50 -5.12 9.00
C TYR A 154 -9.97 -5.47 8.73
N PRO A 155 -10.32 -6.09 7.58
CA PRO A 155 -11.68 -6.60 7.41
C PRO A 155 -12.12 -7.61 8.47
N THR A 156 -11.22 -8.49 8.93
CA THR A 156 -11.53 -9.46 9.99
C THR A 156 -11.80 -8.74 11.30
N ILE A 157 -10.99 -7.72 11.68
CA ILE A 157 -11.25 -6.86 12.84
C ILE A 157 -12.63 -6.21 12.75
N MET A 158 -12.99 -5.64 11.59
CA MET A 158 -14.31 -5.03 11.42
C MET A 158 -15.43 -6.02 11.69
N VAL A 159 -15.33 -7.24 11.13
CA VAL A 159 -16.36 -8.27 11.25
C VAL A 159 -16.43 -8.86 12.67
N GLU A 160 -15.30 -9.23 13.25
CA GLU A 160 -15.23 -9.95 14.53
C GLU A 160 -15.40 -9.02 15.74
N LYS A 161 -14.92 -7.76 15.65
CA LYS A 161 -15.11 -6.76 16.72
C LYS A 161 -16.37 -5.91 16.52
N ASN A 162 -17.17 -6.19 15.49
CA ASN A 162 -18.43 -5.50 15.14
C ASN A 162 -18.27 -3.98 14.89
N VAL A 163 -17.15 -3.56 14.29
CA VAL A 163 -16.81 -2.14 14.09
C VAL A 163 -17.60 -1.55 12.92
N SER A 164 -18.48 -0.59 13.22
CA SER A 164 -19.38 0.05 12.25
C SER A 164 -19.77 1.46 12.75
N PRO A 165 -20.16 2.41 11.87
CA PRO A 165 -20.52 3.77 12.29
C PRO A 165 -21.59 3.88 13.38
N GLU A 166 -22.57 2.97 13.36
CA GLU A 166 -23.70 2.92 14.27
C GLU A 166 -23.43 2.09 15.54
N THR A 167 -22.35 1.31 15.57
CA THR A 167 -21.93 0.52 16.73
C THR A 167 -20.86 1.23 17.53
N VAL A 168 -19.98 1.99 16.88
CA VAL A 168 -18.98 2.82 17.57
C VAL A 168 -19.65 3.98 18.30
N ASN A 169 -19.33 4.13 19.59
CA ASN A 169 -19.84 5.18 20.47
C ASN A 169 -21.37 5.34 20.36
N CYS A 170 -22.13 4.23 20.29
CA CYS A 170 -23.59 4.33 20.24
C CYS A 170 -24.12 5.03 21.50
N ARG A 171 -25.21 5.78 21.36
CA ARG A 171 -25.92 6.38 22.51
C ARG A 171 -26.39 5.37 23.56
N CYS A 172 -26.53 4.11 23.14
CA CYS A 172 -26.99 3.01 23.95
C CYS A 172 -25.96 2.43 24.92
N CYS A 173 -24.70 2.86 24.80
CA CYS A 173 -23.56 2.32 25.52
C CYS A 173 -22.67 3.47 25.99
N PRO A 174 -22.53 3.71 27.31
CA PRO A 174 -21.68 4.79 27.81
C PRO A 174 -20.22 4.57 27.40
N ARG A 175 -19.47 5.66 27.20
CA ARG A 175 -18.02 5.59 27.00
C ARG A 175 -17.33 5.09 28.27
N PRO A 176 -16.13 4.49 28.19
CA PRO A 176 -15.45 3.92 29.35
C PRO A 176 -15.33 4.89 30.53
N HIS A 177 -14.85 6.12 30.32
CA HIS A 177 -14.75 7.10 31.41
C HIS A 177 -16.09 7.47 32.04
N VAL A 178 -17.18 7.52 31.26
CA VAL A 178 -18.53 7.80 31.76
C VAL A 178 -19.03 6.62 32.58
N ALA A 179 -18.85 5.40 32.08
CA ALA A 179 -19.21 4.19 32.81
C ALA A 179 -18.45 4.12 34.14
N ASP A 180 -17.15 4.36 34.13
CA ASP A 180 -16.30 4.32 35.33
C ASP A 180 -16.69 5.42 36.34
N ALA A 181 -17.09 6.61 35.88
CA ALA A 181 -17.61 7.68 36.74
C ALA A 181 -18.98 7.32 37.35
N LEU A 182 -19.88 6.70 36.58
CA LEU A 182 -21.18 6.24 37.06
C LEU A 182 -21.03 5.15 38.14
N VAL A 183 -20.10 4.20 37.98
CA VAL A 183 -19.78 3.20 39.03
C VAL A 183 -19.33 3.89 40.31
N LYS A 184 -18.40 4.86 40.20
CA LYS A 184 -17.86 5.57 41.36
C LYS A 184 -18.92 6.38 42.12
N GLN A 185 -19.91 6.92 41.41
CA GLN A 185 -21.00 7.69 42.03
C GLN A 185 -22.10 6.80 42.62
N ALA A 186 -22.39 5.65 42.00
CA ALA A 186 -23.48 4.76 42.42
C ALA A 186 -23.07 3.79 43.54
N GLY A 187 -21.76 3.56 43.79
CA GLY A 187 -21.28 2.60 44.78
C GLY A 187 -21.53 1.12 44.42
N GLU A 188 -22.20 0.86 43.31
CA GLU A 188 -22.54 -0.46 42.77
C GLU A 188 -22.06 -0.57 41.32
N ALA A 189 -21.86 -1.80 40.83
CA ALA A 189 -21.53 -2.05 39.43
C ALA A 189 -22.63 -1.49 38.51
N VAL A 190 -22.26 -0.89 37.38
CA VAL A 190 -23.24 -0.37 36.40
C VAL A 190 -24.23 -1.48 36.07
N PRO A 191 -25.56 -1.25 36.14
CA PRO A 191 -26.55 -2.27 35.85
C PRO A 191 -26.30 -2.92 34.48
N GLU A 192 -26.47 -4.24 34.38
CA GLU A 192 -26.29 -5.02 33.13
C GLU A 192 -27.07 -4.41 31.94
N GLU A 193 -28.17 -3.73 32.25
CA GLU A 193 -29.06 -2.99 31.35
C GLU A 193 -28.36 -1.86 30.56
N PHE A 194 -27.36 -1.20 31.18
CA PHE A 194 -26.53 -0.15 30.56
C PHE A 194 -25.36 -0.74 29.71
N GLY A 195 -25.26 -2.06 29.60
CA GLY A 195 -24.40 -2.73 28.61
C GLY A 195 -22.92 -2.85 28.97
N ALA A 196 -22.54 -2.59 30.23
CA ALA A 196 -21.14 -2.65 30.68
C ALA A 196 -20.48 -4.03 30.48
N GLY A 197 -21.25 -5.13 30.43
CA GLY A 197 -20.74 -6.49 30.22
C GLY A 197 -20.80 -7.03 28.78
N ARG A 198 -21.36 -6.29 27.81
CA ARG A 198 -21.54 -6.80 26.42
C ARG A 198 -20.81 -6.00 25.35
N ASN A 199 -20.14 -4.91 25.67
CA ASN A 199 -19.50 -4.04 24.66
C ASN A 199 -17.99 -4.25 24.60
N ASN A 200 -17.41 -4.12 23.41
CA ASN A 200 -15.96 -4.15 23.26
C ASN A 200 -15.40 -2.76 23.56
N ARG A 201 -14.54 -2.64 24.57
CA ARG A 201 -13.68 -1.45 24.73
C ARG A 201 -12.66 -1.44 23.58
N VAL A 202 -12.41 -0.26 23.03
CA VAL A 202 -11.36 -0.09 22.03
C VAL A 202 -10.03 0.12 22.74
N PRO A 203 -8.96 -0.64 22.43
CA PRO A 203 -7.65 -0.46 23.05
C PRO A 203 -7.15 0.99 22.90
N GLU A 204 -6.46 1.50 23.92
CA GLU A 204 -5.84 2.85 23.95
C GLU A 204 -6.80 4.05 23.81
N LEU A 205 -8.07 3.82 23.46
CA LEU A 205 -9.05 4.86 23.15
C LEU A 205 -10.26 4.76 24.08
N ASP A 206 -10.81 5.92 24.40
CA ASP A 206 -12.05 6.02 25.19
C ASP A 206 -13.31 5.74 24.32
N TYR A 207 -13.24 4.73 23.45
CA TYR A 207 -14.35 4.33 22.57
C TYR A 207 -14.95 3.01 23.02
N THR A 208 -16.22 2.83 22.66
CA THR A 208 -16.93 1.55 22.80
C THR A 208 -17.48 1.09 21.47
N ILE A 209 -17.49 -0.23 21.27
CA ILE A 209 -18.22 -0.88 20.18
C ILE A 209 -19.38 -1.66 20.78
N CYS A 210 -20.59 -1.29 20.36
CA CYS A 210 -21.83 -1.93 20.77
C CYS A 210 -21.94 -3.34 20.17
N ASN A 211 -22.22 -4.36 20.99
CA ASN A 211 -22.56 -5.71 20.50
C ASN A 211 -24.05 -6.05 20.69
N LYS A 212 -24.91 -5.08 21.06
CA LYS A 212 -26.37 -5.29 21.15
C LYS A 212 -27.03 -5.49 19.78
N ARG A 213 -26.34 -5.14 18.70
CA ARG A 213 -26.78 -5.25 17.30
C ARG A 213 -25.59 -5.48 16.38
N GLU A 214 -25.79 -6.18 15.26
CA GLU A 214 -24.77 -6.26 14.21
C GLU A 214 -24.73 -4.96 13.40
N GLY A 215 -23.53 -4.44 13.16
CA GLY A 215 -23.33 -3.27 12.31
C GLY A 215 -23.42 -3.60 10.81
N ILE A 216 -23.79 -2.62 9.99
CA ILE A 216 -23.88 -2.71 8.53
C ILE A 216 -22.55 -3.09 7.89
N ILE A 217 -21.43 -2.58 8.41
CA ILE A 217 -20.09 -2.90 7.91
C ILE A 217 -19.77 -4.38 8.13
N PRO A 218 -19.83 -4.92 9.37
CA PRO A 218 -19.73 -6.35 9.64
C PRO A 218 -20.68 -7.20 8.79
N ALA A 219 -21.97 -6.86 8.76
CA ALA A 219 -22.99 -7.65 8.07
C ALA A 219 -22.71 -7.78 6.56
N THR A 220 -22.26 -6.70 5.92
CA THR A 220 -21.95 -6.68 4.49
C THR A 220 -20.59 -7.32 4.18
N LEU A 221 -19.57 -7.12 5.02
CA LEU A 221 -18.23 -7.65 4.80
C LEU A 221 -18.12 -9.14 5.11
N ARG A 222 -18.92 -9.68 6.03
CA ARG A 222 -18.88 -11.10 6.43
C ARG A 222 -19.02 -12.03 5.22
N ALA A 223 -19.92 -11.71 4.29
CA ALA A 223 -20.09 -12.49 3.06
C ALA A 223 -18.85 -12.41 2.15
N VAL A 224 -18.22 -11.23 2.03
CA VAL A 224 -17.02 -11.01 1.21
C VAL A 224 -15.83 -11.78 1.78
N VAL A 225 -15.60 -11.71 3.10
CA VAL A 225 -14.54 -12.44 3.80
C VAL A 225 -14.72 -13.95 3.65
N LYS A 226 -15.91 -14.48 3.96
CA LYS A 226 -16.20 -15.92 3.88
C LYS A 226 -16.03 -16.46 2.46
N LYS A 227 -16.57 -15.76 1.45
CA LYS A 227 -16.42 -16.17 0.05
C LYS A 227 -14.97 -16.14 -0.41
N ARG A 228 -14.20 -15.11 -0.03
CA ARG A 228 -12.78 -15.04 -0.39
C ARG A 228 -12.00 -16.21 0.21
N ALA A 229 -12.23 -16.53 1.49
CA ALA A 229 -11.60 -17.67 2.14
C ALA A 229 -11.95 -18.99 1.43
N HIS A 230 -13.23 -19.18 1.05
CA HIS A 230 -13.67 -20.33 0.28
C HIS A 230 -12.99 -20.42 -1.10
N TYR A 231 -12.93 -19.34 -1.86
CA TYR A 231 -12.28 -19.32 -3.17
C TYR A 231 -10.76 -19.48 -3.08
N LYS A 232 -10.09 -18.99 -2.03
CA LYS A 232 -8.67 -19.30 -1.77
C LYS A 232 -8.45 -20.80 -1.58
N LYS A 233 -9.33 -21.48 -0.83
CA LYS A 233 -9.26 -22.95 -0.63
C LYS A 233 -9.45 -23.69 -1.95
N LEU A 234 -10.45 -23.32 -2.75
CA LEU A 234 -10.69 -23.93 -4.06
C LEU A 234 -9.55 -23.66 -5.05
N LYS A 235 -9.03 -22.42 -5.13
CA LYS A 235 -7.84 -22.09 -5.92
C LYS A 235 -6.67 -23.01 -5.57
N LYS A 236 -6.37 -23.17 -4.27
CA LYS A 236 -5.29 -24.07 -3.83
C LYS A 236 -5.56 -25.51 -4.23
N TYR A 237 -6.79 -25.99 -4.10
CA TYR A 237 -7.17 -27.36 -4.43
C TYR A 237 -7.02 -27.67 -5.94
N TYR A 238 -7.41 -26.75 -6.82
CA TYR A 238 -7.37 -26.94 -8.27
C TYR A 238 -6.02 -26.61 -8.93
N LYS A 239 -5.08 -26.01 -8.19
CA LYS A 239 -3.73 -25.70 -8.69
C LYS A 239 -3.06 -26.99 -9.20
N GLY A 240 -2.70 -27.01 -10.50
CA GLY A 240 -2.10 -28.18 -11.16
C GLY A 240 -3.06 -29.34 -11.45
N LYS A 241 -4.35 -29.23 -11.09
CA LYS A 241 -5.38 -30.25 -11.37
C LYS A 241 -6.32 -29.83 -12.50
N ASP A 242 -6.78 -28.58 -12.47
CA ASP A 242 -7.65 -28.00 -13.49
C ASP A 242 -7.32 -26.51 -13.63
N GLU A 243 -6.72 -26.15 -14.76
CA GLU A 243 -6.27 -24.79 -15.03
C GLU A 243 -7.44 -23.80 -15.19
N ALA A 244 -8.56 -24.23 -15.78
CA ALA A 244 -9.73 -23.37 -15.98
C ALA A 244 -10.39 -23.03 -14.64
N LEU A 245 -10.58 -24.03 -13.77
CA LEU A 245 -11.10 -23.82 -12.42
C LEU A 245 -10.11 -23.04 -11.54
N PHE A 246 -8.82 -23.34 -11.64
CA PHE A 246 -7.78 -22.59 -10.94
C PHE A 246 -7.87 -21.09 -11.27
N ARG A 247 -7.88 -20.73 -12.56
CA ARG A 247 -8.01 -19.33 -13.01
C ARG A 247 -9.31 -18.68 -12.54
N LYS A 248 -10.43 -19.37 -12.72
CA LYS A 248 -11.75 -18.89 -12.26
C LYS A 248 -11.76 -18.54 -10.77
N TYR A 249 -11.23 -19.40 -9.91
CA TYR A 249 -11.18 -19.14 -8.47
C TYR A 249 -10.13 -18.10 -8.11
N ASP A 250 -9.04 -18.01 -8.86
CA ASP A 250 -8.06 -16.94 -8.69
C ASP A 250 -8.64 -15.56 -9.00
N HIS A 251 -9.32 -15.43 -10.14
CA HIS A 251 -10.08 -14.25 -10.54
C HIS A 251 -11.09 -13.83 -9.47
N ARG A 252 -11.93 -14.76 -9.00
CA ARG A 252 -12.93 -14.45 -7.96
C ARG A 252 -12.30 -14.03 -6.63
N GLN A 253 -11.27 -14.73 -6.15
CA GLN A 253 -10.65 -14.34 -4.88
C GLN A 253 -9.90 -13.00 -5.00
N ASN A 254 -9.33 -12.67 -6.18
CA ASN A 254 -8.68 -11.39 -6.44
C ASN A 254 -9.67 -10.23 -6.42
N ALA A 255 -10.85 -10.38 -7.05
CA ALA A 255 -11.90 -9.36 -6.97
C ALA A 255 -12.31 -9.06 -5.52
N LEU A 256 -12.54 -10.10 -4.72
CA LEU A 256 -12.90 -9.94 -3.30
C LEU A 256 -11.73 -9.40 -2.46
N LYS A 257 -10.48 -9.77 -2.77
CA LYS A 257 -9.29 -9.19 -2.14
C LYS A 257 -9.31 -7.67 -2.29
N TRP A 258 -9.55 -7.17 -3.49
CA TRP A 258 -9.56 -5.73 -3.75
C TRP A 258 -10.72 -5.01 -3.03
N MET A 259 -11.90 -5.63 -2.94
CA MET A 259 -12.99 -5.11 -2.10
C MET A 259 -12.58 -4.95 -0.64
N LEU A 260 -11.91 -5.97 -0.09
CA LEU A 260 -11.46 -5.99 1.31
C LEU A 260 -10.30 -5.02 1.58
N VAL A 261 -9.34 -4.90 0.66
CA VAL A 261 -8.22 -3.94 0.80
C VAL A 261 -8.72 -2.49 0.82
N SER A 262 -9.81 -2.18 0.13
CA SER A 262 -10.37 -0.83 0.11
C SER A 262 -11.37 -0.54 1.23
N CYS A 263 -11.91 -1.55 1.93
CA CYS A 263 -12.98 -1.33 2.90
C CYS A 263 -12.53 -0.46 4.10
N PHE A 264 -11.28 -0.62 4.53
CA PHE A 264 -10.71 0.18 5.61
C PHE A 264 -10.54 1.66 5.27
N GLY A 265 -9.96 1.96 4.11
CA GLY A 265 -9.85 3.35 3.64
C GLY A 265 -11.24 3.95 3.38
N TYR A 266 -12.18 3.15 2.90
CA TYR A 266 -13.56 3.57 2.69
C TYR A 266 -14.29 3.87 4.01
N LEU A 267 -14.01 3.15 5.10
CA LEU A 267 -14.59 3.40 6.42
C LEU A 267 -14.24 4.81 6.93
N GLY A 268 -13.01 5.27 6.71
CA GLY A 268 -12.57 6.63 7.05
C GLY A 268 -12.87 7.70 6.00
N TYR A 269 -13.48 7.33 4.86
CA TYR A 269 -13.69 8.27 3.77
C TYR A 269 -14.82 9.26 4.08
N LYS A 270 -14.54 10.56 3.95
CA LYS A 270 -15.51 11.63 4.24
C LYS A 270 -16.84 11.49 3.50
N ASN A 271 -16.83 11.00 2.25
CA ASN A 271 -18.05 10.86 1.44
C ASN A 271 -18.67 9.45 1.51
N ALA A 272 -18.06 8.49 2.21
CA ALA A 272 -18.64 7.16 2.39
C ALA A 272 -19.92 7.26 3.23
N ARG A 273 -21.06 6.79 2.70
CA ARG A 273 -22.38 6.93 3.34
C ARG A 273 -22.45 6.30 4.72
N PHE A 274 -21.86 5.12 4.85
CA PHE A 274 -21.68 4.40 6.11
C PHE A 274 -20.20 4.37 6.53
N GLY A 275 -19.48 5.49 6.32
CA GLY A 275 -18.14 5.68 6.88
C GLY A 275 -18.20 6.53 8.15
N ARG A 276 -17.23 6.37 9.05
CA ARG A 276 -17.06 7.17 10.26
C ARG A 276 -15.61 7.11 10.74
N ILE A 277 -15.03 8.26 11.09
CA ILE A 277 -13.61 8.34 11.48
C ILE A 277 -13.34 7.54 12.76
N GLU A 278 -14.22 7.59 13.77
CA GLU A 278 -14.07 6.80 15.00
C GLU A 278 -14.03 5.28 14.74
N ALA A 279 -14.79 4.82 13.75
CA ALA A 279 -14.76 3.42 13.34
C ALA A 279 -13.43 3.05 12.67
N HIS A 280 -12.88 3.95 11.85
CA HIS A 280 -11.56 3.78 11.23
C HIS A 280 -10.43 3.75 12.27
N GLU A 281 -10.45 4.69 13.23
CA GLU A 281 -9.50 4.75 14.36
C GLU A 281 -9.58 3.49 15.22
N SER A 282 -10.80 2.98 15.48
CA SER A 282 -11.00 1.75 16.25
C SER A 282 -10.36 0.53 15.59
N VAL A 283 -10.44 0.42 14.25
CA VAL A 283 -9.77 -0.68 13.52
C VAL A 283 -8.24 -0.59 13.69
N ASN A 284 -7.66 0.61 13.61
CA ASN A 284 -6.21 0.79 13.84
C ASN A 284 -5.83 0.46 15.28
N ALA A 285 -6.64 0.84 16.27
CA ALA A 285 -6.38 0.50 17.66
C ALA A 285 -6.37 -1.02 17.90
N PHE A 286 -7.39 -1.72 17.41
CA PHE A 286 -7.42 -3.20 17.47
C PHE A 286 -6.28 -3.84 16.68
N SER A 287 -5.81 -3.25 15.59
CA SER A 287 -4.69 -3.81 14.84
C SER A 287 -3.37 -3.65 15.59
N ARG A 288 -3.13 -2.50 16.24
CA ARG A 288 -1.96 -2.32 17.11
C ARG A 288 -1.96 -3.32 18.27
N ASP A 289 -3.10 -3.46 18.94
CA ASP A 289 -3.30 -4.41 20.04
C ASP A 289 -3.02 -5.86 19.61
N ALA A 290 -3.47 -6.26 18.42
CA ALA A 290 -3.20 -7.58 17.86
C ALA A 290 -1.70 -7.81 17.58
N ILE A 291 -0.97 -6.83 17.04
CA ILE A 291 0.48 -6.95 16.81
C ILE A 291 1.26 -6.96 18.12
N LEU A 292 0.87 -6.14 19.09
CA LEU A 292 1.49 -6.14 20.43
C LEU A 292 1.26 -7.48 21.14
N THR A 293 0.05 -8.02 21.09
CA THR A 293 -0.26 -9.36 21.61
C THR A 293 0.56 -10.43 20.89
N ALA A 294 0.69 -10.37 19.56
CA ALA A 294 1.51 -11.29 18.80
C ALA A 294 2.99 -11.22 19.20
N LYS A 295 3.51 -10.02 19.48
CA LYS A 295 4.87 -9.79 19.99
C LYS A 295 5.07 -10.46 21.36
N GLU A 296 4.17 -10.22 22.31
CA GLU A 296 4.26 -10.80 23.66
C GLU A 296 4.25 -12.34 23.60
N ILE A 297 3.37 -12.92 22.77
CA ILE A 297 3.31 -14.37 22.57
C ILE A 297 4.60 -14.88 21.94
N ALA A 298 5.10 -14.23 20.88
CA ALA A 298 6.34 -14.62 20.23
C ALA A 298 7.54 -14.59 21.21
N GLU A 299 7.67 -13.52 21.99
CA GLU A 299 8.75 -13.36 22.97
C GLU A 299 8.66 -14.37 24.11
N SER A 300 7.46 -14.70 24.59
CA SER A 300 7.27 -15.76 25.59
C SER A 300 7.66 -17.16 25.08
N HIS A 301 7.67 -17.38 23.77
CA HIS A 301 8.10 -18.63 23.13
C HIS A 301 9.58 -18.58 22.67
N GLY A 302 10.32 -17.53 23.06
CA GLY A 302 11.74 -17.35 22.76
C GLY A 302 12.02 -16.88 21.33
N PHE A 303 11.02 -16.37 20.62
CA PHE A 303 11.23 -15.70 19.34
C PHE A 303 11.52 -14.22 19.57
N ARG A 304 12.38 -13.65 18.73
CA ARG A 304 12.64 -12.22 18.69
C ARG A 304 11.90 -11.60 17.50
N MET A 305 11.13 -10.54 17.75
CA MET A 305 10.54 -9.74 16.70
C MET A 305 11.55 -8.74 16.14
N LEU A 306 11.92 -8.91 14.86
CA LEU A 306 12.83 -8.02 14.16
C LEU A 306 12.10 -6.84 13.53
N HIS A 307 10.89 -7.08 13.02
CA HIS A 307 10.13 -6.10 12.27
C HIS A 307 8.63 -6.37 12.41
N ALA A 308 7.82 -5.33 12.28
CA ALA A 308 6.39 -5.46 12.02
C ALA A 308 5.92 -4.28 11.18
N ILE A 309 5.00 -4.55 10.25
CA ILE A 309 4.35 -3.53 9.45
C ILE A 309 2.87 -3.91 9.34
N ILE A 310 2.01 -3.17 10.05
CA ILE A 310 0.56 -3.28 9.96
C ILE A 310 0.06 -4.70 10.31
N ASP A 311 -0.03 -5.60 9.33
CA ASP A 311 -0.55 -6.95 9.41
C ASP A 311 0.53 -8.04 9.28
N CYS A 312 1.78 -7.66 9.01
CA CYS A 312 2.91 -8.59 8.88
C CYS A 312 3.91 -8.43 10.03
N VAL A 313 4.49 -9.55 10.48
CA VAL A 313 5.59 -9.59 11.46
C VAL A 313 6.76 -10.44 10.95
N TRP A 314 7.98 -10.01 11.25
CA TRP A 314 9.20 -10.78 10.99
C TRP A 314 9.82 -11.22 12.30
N LEU A 315 9.93 -12.52 12.46
CA LEU A 315 10.39 -13.17 13.69
C LEU A 315 11.64 -13.99 13.40
N THR A 316 12.53 -14.09 14.36
CA THR A 316 13.68 -14.98 14.30
C THR A 316 13.84 -15.75 15.60
N LYS A 317 14.26 -17.01 15.47
CA LYS A 317 14.67 -17.87 16.58
C LYS A 317 15.71 -18.85 16.04
N PRO A 318 16.95 -18.85 16.57
CA PRO A 318 18.00 -19.76 16.12
C PRO A 318 17.54 -21.22 16.17
N GLY A 319 17.70 -21.93 15.04
CA GLY A 319 17.32 -23.34 14.92
C GLY A 319 15.82 -23.62 14.82
N ALA A 320 14.96 -22.59 14.75
CA ALA A 320 13.53 -22.79 14.60
C ALA A 320 13.18 -23.33 13.21
N THR A 321 12.30 -24.32 13.18
CA THR A 321 11.78 -24.96 11.97
C THR A 321 10.44 -24.36 11.56
N GLY A 322 9.98 -24.68 10.34
CA GLY A 322 8.63 -24.29 9.90
C GLY A 322 7.51 -24.74 10.86
N GLN A 323 7.67 -25.89 11.51
CA GLN A 323 6.70 -26.38 12.49
C GLN A 323 6.63 -25.50 13.74
N ASP A 324 7.76 -24.97 14.20
CA ASP A 324 7.79 -24.06 15.35
C ASP A 324 7.04 -22.76 15.04
N TYR A 325 7.21 -22.21 13.84
CA TYR A 325 6.48 -21.03 13.38
C TYR A 325 4.98 -21.30 13.16
N GLU A 326 4.60 -22.49 12.71
CA GLU A 326 3.19 -22.89 12.58
C GLU A 326 2.51 -23.09 13.94
N GLN A 327 3.23 -23.59 14.95
CA GLN A 327 2.74 -23.67 16.33
C GLN A 327 2.55 -22.28 16.92
N LEU A 328 3.53 -21.40 16.73
CA LEU A 328 3.42 -20.00 17.15
C LEU A 328 2.24 -19.30 16.46
N SER A 329 2.05 -19.52 15.16
CA SER A 329 0.94 -18.95 14.40
C SER A 329 -0.42 -19.36 15.00
N ARG A 330 -0.56 -20.62 15.41
CA ARG A 330 -1.77 -21.12 16.08
C ARG A 330 -2.01 -20.45 17.43
N ALA A 331 -0.97 -20.34 18.26
CA ALA A 331 -1.07 -19.69 19.56
C ALA A 331 -1.46 -18.20 19.44
N ILE A 332 -0.87 -17.48 18.48
CA ILE A 332 -1.22 -16.10 18.18
C ILE A 332 -2.68 -16.01 17.69
N ALA A 333 -3.07 -16.85 16.74
CA ALA A 333 -4.41 -16.84 16.17
C ALA A 333 -5.50 -17.12 17.23
N GLU A 334 -5.26 -18.06 18.15
CA GLU A 334 -6.18 -18.38 19.25
C GLU A 334 -6.39 -17.19 20.19
N LYS A 335 -5.32 -16.46 20.52
CA LYS A 335 -5.40 -15.32 21.45
C LYS A 335 -5.97 -14.06 20.79
N VAL A 336 -5.54 -13.76 19.57
CA VAL A 336 -5.94 -12.55 18.83
C VAL A 336 -7.34 -12.69 18.20
N GLY A 337 -7.72 -13.93 17.84
CA GLY A 337 -8.97 -14.23 17.13
C GLY A 337 -8.88 -13.94 15.62
N ILE A 338 -7.68 -13.85 15.06
CA ILE A 338 -7.43 -13.62 13.63
C ILE A 338 -6.37 -14.61 13.17
N ASP A 339 -6.67 -15.37 12.12
CA ASP A 339 -5.70 -16.30 11.51
C ASP A 339 -4.45 -15.53 11.05
N ILE A 340 -3.28 -16.08 11.40
CA ILE A 340 -1.97 -15.64 10.92
C ILE A 340 -1.28 -16.81 10.23
N SER A 341 -0.66 -16.57 9.07
CA SER A 341 -0.02 -17.63 8.27
C SER A 341 1.46 -17.38 8.07
N LEU A 342 2.24 -18.46 8.10
CA LEU A 342 3.63 -18.47 7.67
C LEU A 342 3.71 -18.30 6.15
N GLU A 343 4.23 -17.15 5.72
CA GLU A 343 4.52 -16.88 4.31
C GLU A 343 5.80 -17.59 3.87
N GLY A 344 6.81 -17.61 4.74
CA GLY A 344 8.05 -18.33 4.49
C GLY A 344 9.17 -17.97 5.45
N ILE A 345 10.25 -18.74 5.38
CA ILE A 345 11.50 -18.50 6.11
C ILE A 345 12.56 -18.06 5.09
N TYR A 346 13.26 -16.97 5.38
CA TYR A 346 14.31 -16.42 4.54
C TYR A 346 15.63 -17.17 4.73
N ASN A 347 16.31 -17.48 3.63
CA ASN A 347 17.75 -17.74 3.63
C ASN A 347 18.49 -16.49 4.11
N TRP A 348 18.08 -15.35 3.55
CA TRP A 348 18.52 -14.03 3.98
C TRP A 348 17.48 -12.97 3.59
N ILE A 349 17.41 -11.92 4.38
CA ILE A 349 16.62 -10.71 4.11
C ILE A 349 17.45 -9.47 4.39
N LEU A 350 17.38 -8.50 3.50
CA LEU A 350 17.99 -7.18 3.60
C LEU A 350 16.94 -6.14 3.97
N PHE A 351 17.19 -5.40 5.05
CA PHE A 351 16.53 -4.14 5.36
C PHE A 351 17.49 -2.97 5.07
N PRO A 352 17.34 -2.29 3.91
CA PRO A 352 18.27 -1.26 3.48
C PRO A 352 18.10 0.05 4.26
N ALA A 353 19.16 0.84 4.30
CA ALA A 353 19.18 2.20 4.84
C ALA A 353 18.13 3.09 4.15
N SER A 354 17.54 4.03 4.90
CA SER A 354 16.68 5.08 4.35
C SER A 354 17.48 5.99 3.42
N LYS A 355 16.80 6.54 2.41
CA LYS A 355 17.43 7.50 1.48
C LYS A 355 17.63 8.89 2.10
N GLN A 356 16.91 9.19 3.18
CA GLN A 356 16.97 10.48 3.87
C GLN A 356 17.98 10.47 5.00
N ASP A 357 18.09 9.33 5.67
CA ASP A 357 18.95 9.15 6.83
C ASP A 357 19.54 7.73 6.81
N PRO A 358 20.86 7.60 6.56
CA PRO A 358 21.53 6.30 6.49
C PRO A 358 21.50 5.49 7.79
N GLU A 359 21.22 6.13 8.94
CA GLU A 359 21.22 5.46 10.26
C GLU A 359 19.90 4.73 10.56
N ILE A 360 18.84 5.03 9.81
CA ILE A 360 17.51 4.41 10.00
C ILE A 360 17.09 3.60 8.78
N THR A 361 16.26 2.59 9.00
CA THR A 361 15.60 1.83 7.95
C THR A 361 14.26 2.46 7.57
N THR A 362 13.69 2.01 6.45
CA THR A 362 12.29 2.31 6.11
C THR A 362 11.48 1.03 6.19
N ALA A 363 10.38 1.05 6.93
CA ALA A 363 9.54 -0.13 7.14
C ALA A 363 9.19 -0.89 5.86
N ASN A 364 8.84 -0.18 4.78
CA ASN A 364 8.35 -0.77 3.53
C ASN A 364 9.45 -1.10 2.50
N ARG A 365 10.72 -1.06 2.87
CA ARG A 365 11.86 -1.41 2.00
C ARG A 365 12.52 -2.67 2.53
N TYR A 366 12.50 -3.73 1.74
CA TYR A 366 13.21 -4.97 2.02
C TYR A 366 13.33 -5.85 0.78
N VAL A 367 14.36 -6.70 0.75
CA VAL A 367 14.51 -7.75 -0.26
C VAL A 367 15.11 -8.99 0.34
N GLY A 368 14.61 -10.17 -0.01
CA GLY A 368 15.15 -11.42 0.50
C GLY A 368 14.71 -12.63 -0.31
N TRP A 369 15.47 -13.72 -0.17
CA TRP A 369 15.14 -15.02 -0.74
C TRP A 369 14.65 -15.95 0.35
N TYR A 370 13.52 -16.59 0.10
CA TYR A 370 13.04 -17.66 0.95
C TYR A 370 13.83 -18.95 0.73
N GLN A 371 13.82 -19.81 1.75
CA GLN A 371 14.38 -21.17 1.69
C GLN A 371 13.74 -22.01 0.57
N HIS A 372 12.48 -21.74 0.22
CA HIS A 372 11.78 -22.41 -0.88
C HIS A 372 12.08 -21.83 -2.27
N GLY A 373 13.01 -20.87 -2.37
CA GLY A 373 13.54 -20.34 -3.63
C GLY A 373 12.86 -19.07 -4.16
N ASP A 374 11.69 -18.70 -3.63
CA ASP A 374 11.01 -17.48 -4.06
C ASP A 374 11.69 -16.23 -3.49
N ILE A 375 11.71 -15.16 -4.29
CA ILE A 375 12.21 -13.85 -3.89
C ILE A 375 11.05 -12.93 -3.48
N LYS A 376 11.22 -12.18 -2.39
CA LYS A 376 10.35 -11.06 -2.04
C LYS A 376 11.09 -9.74 -2.16
N ILE A 377 10.56 -8.84 -2.96
CA ILE A 377 11.09 -7.49 -3.18
C ILE A 377 10.02 -6.45 -2.83
N ARG A 378 10.32 -5.53 -1.89
CA ARG A 378 9.49 -4.37 -1.55
C ARG A 378 10.30 -3.08 -1.49
N GLY A 379 9.75 -2.01 -2.05
CA GLY A 379 10.23 -0.64 -1.86
C GLY A 379 11.57 -0.26 -2.49
N ILE A 380 12.36 -1.23 -2.98
CA ILE A 380 13.62 -0.96 -3.71
C ILE A 380 13.37 -0.64 -5.20
N GLU A 381 14.40 -0.12 -5.86
CA GLU A 381 14.39 0.45 -7.21
C GLU A 381 13.83 -0.51 -8.27
N ALA A 382 14.13 -1.80 -8.18
CA ALA A 382 13.69 -2.85 -9.10
C ALA A 382 12.16 -2.91 -9.22
N ARG A 383 11.42 -2.58 -8.16
CA ARG A 383 9.95 -2.60 -8.12
C ARG A 383 9.31 -1.21 -8.26
N ARG A 384 10.11 -0.14 -8.28
CA ARG A 384 9.62 1.23 -8.30
C ARG A 384 9.21 1.67 -9.70
N ARG A 385 8.00 2.22 -9.87
CA ARG A 385 7.50 2.66 -11.18
C ARG A 385 8.28 3.84 -11.75
N ASP A 386 8.83 4.68 -10.87
CA ASP A 386 9.60 5.88 -11.19
C ASP A 386 11.09 5.61 -11.46
N THR A 387 11.53 4.35 -11.39
CA THR A 387 12.90 3.94 -11.76
C THR A 387 12.96 3.53 -13.24
N PRO A 388 13.94 4.03 -14.03
CA PRO A 388 14.14 3.63 -15.42
C PRO A 388 14.35 2.12 -15.58
N LYS A 389 13.92 1.56 -16.72
CA LYS A 389 14.08 0.13 -17.00
C LYS A 389 15.55 -0.30 -16.97
N PHE A 390 16.46 0.53 -17.48
CA PHE A 390 17.89 0.27 -17.46
C PHE A 390 18.44 0.01 -16.05
N VAL A 391 18.07 0.87 -15.09
CA VAL A 391 18.47 0.74 -13.67
C VAL A 391 17.82 -0.48 -13.02
N LYS A 392 16.57 -0.79 -13.39
CA LYS A 392 15.91 -2.03 -12.93
C LYS A 392 16.62 -3.27 -13.44
N ASN A 393 17.04 -3.28 -14.71
CA ASN A 393 17.77 -4.40 -15.29
C ASN A 393 19.11 -4.63 -14.58
N MET A 394 19.83 -3.55 -14.25
CA MET A 394 21.07 -3.65 -13.47
C MET A 394 20.82 -4.25 -12.08
N GLN A 395 19.87 -3.69 -11.32
CA GLN A 395 19.57 -4.19 -9.98
C GLN A 395 18.99 -5.62 -10.02
N ALA A 396 18.22 -5.96 -11.05
CA ALA A 396 17.73 -7.32 -11.29
C ALA A 396 18.89 -8.29 -11.57
N ALA A 397 19.86 -7.93 -12.40
CA ALA A 397 21.03 -8.77 -12.66
C ALA A 397 21.87 -9.01 -11.38
N MET A 398 22.01 -7.98 -10.53
CA MET A 398 22.63 -8.13 -9.21
C MET A 398 21.85 -9.12 -8.34
N LEU A 399 20.52 -8.95 -8.27
CA LEU A 399 19.62 -9.81 -7.52
C LEU A 399 19.66 -11.26 -8.02
N ASP A 400 19.57 -11.49 -9.33
CA ASP A 400 19.65 -12.82 -9.93
C ASP A 400 20.96 -13.52 -9.56
N ARG A 401 22.08 -12.78 -9.51
CA ARG A 401 23.37 -13.33 -9.05
C ARG A 401 23.32 -13.75 -7.58
N MET A 402 22.62 -12.99 -6.73
CA MET A 402 22.47 -13.30 -5.30
C MET A 402 21.51 -14.46 -5.02
N GLY A 403 20.66 -14.85 -5.97
CA GLY A 403 19.57 -15.81 -5.71
C GLY A 403 20.01 -17.23 -5.34
N GLY A 404 21.25 -17.60 -5.64
CA GLY A 404 21.83 -18.88 -5.22
C GLY A 404 22.36 -18.91 -3.78
N ALA A 405 22.50 -17.73 -3.13
CA ALA A 405 23.10 -17.62 -1.81
C ALA A 405 22.12 -18.07 -0.71
N ARG A 406 22.57 -18.97 0.15
CA ARG A 406 21.78 -19.55 1.25
C ARG A 406 21.96 -18.85 2.59
N ASN A 407 22.95 -17.98 2.69
CA ASN A 407 23.30 -17.23 3.89
C ASN A 407 24.01 -15.93 3.50
N VAL A 408 24.14 -15.01 4.45
CA VAL A 408 24.75 -13.68 4.29
C VAL A 408 26.24 -13.79 3.98
N ARG A 409 26.93 -14.84 4.46
CA ARG A 409 28.33 -15.08 4.10
C ARG A 409 28.48 -15.34 2.61
N GLU A 410 27.63 -16.16 2.01
CA GLU A 410 27.59 -16.42 0.57
C GLU A 410 27.21 -15.15 -0.20
N VAL A 411 26.24 -14.36 0.28
CA VAL A 411 25.92 -13.06 -0.33
C VAL A 411 27.14 -12.14 -0.34
N LYS A 412 27.88 -12.06 0.78
CA LYS A 412 29.09 -11.24 0.89
C LYS A 412 30.19 -11.71 -0.07
N ALA A 413 30.32 -13.02 -0.29
CA ALA A 413 31.30 -13.58 -1.22
C ALA A 413 31.03 -13.18 -2.68
N LEU A 414 29.77 -12.85 -3.03
CA LEU A 414 29.37 -12.41 -4.37
C LEU A 414 29.65 -10.93 -4.63
N VAL A 415 29.97 -10.12 -3.62
CA VAL A 415 30.18 -8.67 -3.76
C VAL A 415 31.12 -8.28 -4.91
N PRO A 416 32.28 -8.93 -5.12
CA PRO A 416 33.15 -8.62 -6.27
C PRO A 416 32.43 -8.78 -7.62
N GLU A 417 31.63 -9.84 -7.77
CA GLU A 417 30.87 -10.08 -9.00
C GLU A 417 29.73 -9.07 -9.18
N LEU A 418 29.08 -8.67 -8.08
CA LEU A 418 28.05 -7.62 -8.11
C LEU A 418 28.63 -6.27 -8.54
N LEU A 419 29.83 -5.94 -8.07
CA LEU A 419 30.54 -4.73 -8.47
C LEU A 419 30.92 -4.74 -9.95
N GLU A 420 31.30 -5.87 -10.51
CA GLU A 420 31.57 -6.01 -11.94
C GLU A 420 30.31 -5.86 -12.80
N ILE A 421 29.15 -6.35 -12.32
CA ILE A 421 27.85 -6.06 -12.95
C ILE A 421 27.61 -4.54 -12.98
N VAL A 422 27.78 -3.86 -11.84
CA VAL A 422 27.61 -2.39 -11.77
C VAL A 422 28.57 -1.70 -12.74
N ARG A 423 29.86 -2.07 -12.75
CA ARG A 423 30.87 -1.52 -13.65
C ARG A 423 30.45 -1.64 -15.12
N GLY A 424 29.96 -2.81 -15.54
CA GLY A 424 29.48 -3.04 -16.91
C GLY A 424 28.33 -2.10 -17.30
N TYR A 425 27.32 -1.95 -16.45
CA TYR A 425 26.18 -1.05 -16.71
C TYR A 425 26.59 0.43 -16.72
N ILE A 426 27.48 0.84 -15.81
CA ILE A 426 28.00 2.21 -15.79
C ILE A 426 28.83 2.50 -17.05
N ALA A 427 29.64 1.55 -17.53
CA ALA A 427 30.39 1.70 -18.78
C ALA A 427 29.47 1.91 -19.99
N ILE A 428 28.32 1.20 -20.06
CA ILE A 428 27.31 1.41 -21.10
C ILE A 428 26.76 2.84 -21.04
N LEU A 429 26.36 3.31 -19.86
CA LEU A 429 25.85 4.68 -19.67
C LEU A 429 26.88 5.73 -20.09
N ARG A 430 28.13 5.59 -19.65
CA ARG A 430 29.19 6.57 -19.95
C ARG A 430 29.64 6.52 -21.40
N SER A 431 29.48 5.40 -22.09
CA SER A 431 29.75 5.32 -23.53
C SER A 431 28.70 6.02 -24.41
N GLY A 432 27.58 6.48 -23.83
CA GLY A 432 26.47 7.08 -24.59
C GLY A 432 25.63 6.08 -25.39
N ARG A 433 25.90 4.77 -25.25
CA ARG A 433 25.27 3.69 -26.04
C ARG A 433 24.09 3.02 -25.32
N ALA A 434 23.70 3.50 -24.14
CA ALA A 434 22.53 2.96 -23.47
C ALA A 434 21.29 3.21 -24.34
N ASN A 435 20.43 2.21 -24.49
CA ASN A 435 19.19 2.35 -25.25
C ASN A 435 18.29 3.40 -24.55
N PRO A 436 17.98 4.54 -25.19
CA PRO A 436 17.15 5.60 -24.59
C PRO A 436 15.77 5.14 -24.15
N MET A 437 15.19 4.15 -24.83
CA MET A 437 13.88 3.57 -24.44
C MET A 437 13.93 2.90 -23.06
N GLU A 438 15.11 2.47 -22.61
CA GLU A 438 15.29 1.92 -21.26
C GLU A 438 15.55 3.00 -20.20
N LEU A 439 15.82 4.24 -20.62
CA LEU A 439 16.06 5.41 -19.78
C LEU A 439 14.79 6.23 -19.52
N VAL A 440 13.67 5.87 -20.16
CA VAL A 440 12.38 6.56 -19.99
C VAL A 440 11.93 6.54 -18.54
N LEU A 441 11.62 7.73 -18.03
CA LEU A 441 11.00 7.95 -16.73
C LEU A 441 9.51 8.17 -16.87
N ARG A 442 8.76 7.61 -15.93
CA ARG A 442 7.29 7.70 -15.87
C ARG A 442 6.87 8.43 -14.61
N ARG A 443 6.05 9.47 -14.75
CA ARG A 443 5.50 10.21 -13.60
C ARG A 443 4.04 10.58 -13.85
N HIS A 444 3.21 10.47 -12.81
CA HIS A 444 1.88 11.05 -12.85
C HIS A 444 1.97 12.55 -12.60
N ILE A 445 1.31 13.34 -13.44
CA ILE A 445 1.16 14.77 -13.19
C ILE A 445 0.11 14.98 -12.11
N THR A 446 0.35 15.95 -11.24
CA THR A 446 -0.53 16.26 -10.11
C THR A 446 -1.42 17.46 -10.37
N LYS A 447 -1.17 18.16 -11.47
CA LYS A 447 -1.77 19.43 -11.87
C LYS A 447 -1.75 19.52 -13.40
N GLU A 448 -2.60 20.39 -13.94
CA GLU A 448 -2.55 20.75 -15.35
C GLU A 448 -1.26 21.54 -15.67
N ALA A 449 -0.87 21.58 -16.95
CA ALA A 449 0.37 22.24 -17.38
C ALA A 449 0.46 23.72 -16.96
N ASP A 450 -0.67 24.46 -16.98
CA ASP A 450 -0.73 25.89 -16.64
C ASP A 450 -0.70 26.17 -15.13
N GLU A 451 -1.04 25.17 -14.31
CA GLU A 451 -1.10 25.29 -12.85
C GLU A 451 0.28 25.10 -12.19
N TYR A 452 1.29 24.69 -12.98
CA TYR A 452 2.67 24.59 -12.53
C TYR A 452 3.38 25.95 -12.55
N THR A 453 3.65 26.48 -11.37
CA THR A 453 4.42 27.73 -11.17
C THR A 453 5.93 27.53 -11.06
N ASN A 454 6.41 26.28 -10.99
CA ASN A 454 7.83 25.95 -10.83
C ASN A 454 8.45 25.40 -12.13
N ASN A 455 9.78 25.44 -12.22
CA ASN A 455 10.56 24.84 -13.34
C ASN A 455 11.02 23.41 -13.01
N SER A 456 10.13 22.62 -12.43
CA SER A 456 10.36 21.18 -12.23
C SER A 456 10.33 20.43 -13.56
N ILE A 457 10.95 19.25 -13.63
CA ILE A 457 10.93 18.43 -14.85
C ILE A 457 9.49 18.14 -15.30
N SER A 458 8.60 17.81 -14.35
CA SER A 458 7.19 17.55 -14.66
C SER A 458 6.50 18.77 -15.28
N ALA A 459 6.80 19.98 -14.78
CA ALA A 459 6.25 21.22 -15.34
C ALA A 459 6.75 21.48 -16.77
N VAL A 460 8.06 21.31 -17.01
CA VAL A 460 8.68 21.51 -18.34
C VAL A 460 8.09 20.54 -19.36
N VAL A 461 8.06 19.24 -19.03
CA VAL A 461 7.52 18.20 -19.91
C VAL A 461 6.02 18.41 -20.17
N SER A 462 5.23 18.75 -19.15
CA SER A 462 3.78 18.97 -19.33
C SER A 462 3.48 20.15 -20.25
N LYS A 463 4.28 21.24 -20.17
CA LYS A 463 4.13 22.40 -21.06
C LYS A 463 4.45 22.05 -22.51
N MET A 464 5.52 21.29 -22.75
CA MET A 464 5.87 20.82 -24.10
C MET A 464 4.80 19.93 -24.71
N VAL A 465 4.25 18.98 -23.93
CA VAL A 465 3.17 18.10 -24.40
C VAL A 465 1.92 18.93 -24.75
N LYS A 466 1.61 19.95 -23.95
CA LYS A 466 0.51 20.89 -24.24
C LYS A 466 0.76 21.69 -25.52
N GLU A 467 1.98 22.15 -25.77
CA GLU A 467 2.35 22.88 -27.00
C GLU A 467 2.20 22.00 -28.26
N MET A 468 2.25 20.68 -28.12
CA MET A 468 1.90 19.73 -29.20
C MET A 468 0.39 19.58 -29.45
N GLY A 469 -0.45 20.28 -28.69
CA GLY A 469 -1.91 20.14 -28.73
C GLY A 469 -2.44 18.94 -27.92
N VAL A 470 -1.60 18.28 -27.12
CA VAL A 470 -2.02 17.19 -26.23
C VAL A 470 -2.29 17.75 -24.84
N HIS A 471 -3.55 17.76 -24.45
CA HIS A 471 -3.99 18.19 -23.13
C HIS A 471 -3.93 17.01 -22.17
N LEU A 472 -3.09 17.11 -21.13
CA LEU A 472 -2.97 16.07 -20.10
C LEU A 472 -3.65 16.52 -18.82
N ALA A 473 -4.61 15.73 -18.35
CA ALA A 473 -5.32 15.95 -17.12
C ALA A 473 -4.52 15.53 -15.87
N ALA A 474 -4.79 16.15 -14.72
CA ALA A 474 -4.21 15.73 -13.45
C ALA A 474 -4.47 14.22 -13.18
N GLY A 475 -3.42 13.46 -12.86
CA GLY A 475 -3.46 12.01 -12.69
C GLY A 475 -3.04 11.22 -13.93
N GLU A 476 -2.96 11.83 -15.10
CA GLU A 476 -2.37 11.21 -16.27
C GLU A 476 -0.85 11.08 -16.15
N MET A 477 -0.25 10.22 -16.99
CA MET A 477 1.16 9.89 -16.94
C MET A 477 1.93 10.62 -18.03
N ILE A 478 3.06 11.21 -17.67
CA ILE A 478 4.08 11.68 -18.62
C ILE A 478 5.24 10.68 -18.69
N GLU A 479 5.72 10.47 -19.90
CA GLU A 479 6.93 9.71 -20.21
C GLU A 479 7.99 10.68 -20.77
N PHE A 480 9.19 10.67 -20.20
CA PHE A 480 10.25 11.61 -20.58
C PHE A 480 11.65 11.06 -20.33
N ILE A 481 12.64 11.68 -20.97
CA ILE A 481 14.07 11.42 -20.77
C ILE A 481 14.74 12.71 -20.27
N ILE A 482 15.63 12.58 -19.27
CA ILE A 482 16.40 13.71 -18.73
C ILE A 482 17.62 13.94 -19.64
N LEU A 483 17.78 15.17 -20.12
CA LEU A 483 18.91 15.56 -20.97
C LEU A 483 19.99 16.33 -20.20
N ASP A 484 19.57 17.21 -19.28
CA ASP A 484 20.45 17.95 -18.36
C ASP A 484 19.67 18.33 -17.10
N GLN A 485 19.88 17.61 -15.99
CA GLN A 485 19.19 17.90 -14.73
C GLN A 485 19.54 19.32 -14.20
N SER A 486 20.74 19.83 -14.49
CA SER A 486 21.17 21.14 -14.02
C SER A 486 20.37 22.27 -14.67
N GLY A 487 19.85 22.04 -15.88
CA GLY A 487 19.17 23.04 -16.70
C GLY A 487 20.02 24.26 -17.03
N LYS A 488 21.35 24.12 -16.98
CA LYS A 488 22.31 25.18 -17.28
C LYS A 488 22.70 25.20 -18.74
N LYS A 489 22.59 24.07 -19.45
CA LYS A 489 22.74 24.03 -20.90
C LYS A 489 21.37 24.28 -21.54
N LYS A 490 21.35 24.96 -22.70
CA LYS A 490 20.41 24.60 -23.77
C LYS A 490 21.09 23.42 -24.46
N PRO A 491 20.52 22.20 -24.49
CA PRO A 491 19.09 21.87 -24.58
C PRO A 491 18.34 21.77 -23.24
N GLU A 492 17.02 21.66 -23.33
CA GLU A 492 16.04 21.62 -22.23
C GLU A 492 16.35 20.55 -21.17
N LYS A 493 15.87 20.73 -19.92
CA LYS A 493 16.14 19.80 -18.80
C LYS A 493 15.76 18.36 -19.08
N ALA A 494 14.63 18.15 -19.76
CA ALA A 494 14.08 16.86 -20.13
C ALA A 494 13.14 17.05 -21.32
N LYS A 495 12.99 16.00 -22.13
CA LYS A 495 12.04 15.97 -23.25
C LYS A 495 10.98 14.88 -23.06
N PRO A 496 9.71 15.17 -23.43
CA PRO A 496 8.70 14.12 -23.58
C PRO A 496 9.17 13.06 -24.57
N LEU A 497 8.85 11.80 -24.31
CA LEU A 497 9.25 10.70 -25.19
C LEU A 497 8.78 10.91 -26.65
N ALA A 498 7.61 11.52 -26.84
CA ALA A 498 7.06 11.83 -28.16
C ALA A 498 7.88 12.86 -28.97
N LEU A 499 8.72 13.68 -28.32
CA LEU A 499 9.60 14.67 -28.96
C LEU A 499 11.07 14.28 -28.91
N TYR A 500 11.38 13.12 -28.35
CA TYR A 500 12.75 12.67 -28.16
C TYR A 500 13.33 12.13 -29.47
N ALA A 501 14.50 12.63 -29.85
CA ALA A 501 15.32 12.10 -30.93
C ALA A 501 16.59 11.46 -30.35
N PHE A 502 17.12 10.40 -31.00
CA PHE A 502 18.30 9.69 -30.48
C PHE A 502 19.53 10.60 -30.37
N GLU A 503 19.61 11.63 -31.22
CA GLU A 503 20.67 12.63 -31.26
C GLU A 503 20.63 13.59 -30.05
N ASP A 504 19.50 13.65 -29.34
CA ASP A 504 19.37 14.49 -28.13
C ASP A 504 20.25 13.98 -26.97
N GLY A 505 20.66 12.71 -27.00
CA GLY A 505 21.43 12.08 -25.93
C GLY A 505 20.63 11.95 -24.63
N TYR A 506 21.34 11.84 -23.50
CA TYR A 506 20.76 11.82 -22.16
C TYR A 506 21.79 12.27 -21.11
N ASP A 507 21.31 12.61 -19.92
CA ASP A 507 22.16 13.04 -18.80
C ASP A 507 22.91 11.83 -18.17
N ILE A 508 24.11 11.56 -18.68
CA ILE A 508 24.95 10.44 -18.24
C ILE A 508 25.16 10.45 -16.72
N GLU A 509 25.41 11.62 -16.13
CA GLU A 509 25.71 11.74 -14.69
C GLU A 509 24.46 11.45 -13.85
N GLN A 510 23.30 11.95 -14.27
CA GLN A 510 22.04 11.70 -13.57
C GLN A 510 21.62 10.23 -13.61
N TYR A 511 21.75 9.57 -14.76
CA TYR A 511 21.43 8.15 -14.89
C TYR A 511 22.48 7.26 -14.20
N THR A 512 23.75 7.67 -14.18
CA THR A 512 24.81 7.03 -13.39
C THR A 512 24.49 7.09 -11.90
N GLU A 513 24.10 8.26 -11.38
CA GLU A 513 23.67 8.43 -9.99
C GLU A 513 22.46 7.55 -9.64
N PHE A 514 21.49 7.39 -10.54
CA PHE A 514 20.37 6.46 -10.33
C PHE A 514 20.82 5.01 -10.23
N ALA A 515 21.75 4.59 -11.11
CA ALA A 515 22.32 3.25 -11.06
C ALA A 515 23.10 3.02 -9.76
N LEU A 516 23.99 3.94 -9.38
CA LEU A 516 24.77 3.79 -8.14
C LEU A 516 23.90 3.73 -6.89
N LYS A 517 22.83 4.54 -6.80
CA LYS A 517 21.87 4.45 -5.67
C LYS A 517 21.12 3.12 -5.60
N ALA A 518 20.84 2.52 -6.75
CA ALA A 518 20.25 1.18 -6.80
C ALA A 518 21.25 0.10 -6.36
N ALA A 519 22.53 0.24 -6.72
CA ALA A 519 23.59 -0.65 -6.26
C ALA A 519 23.88 -0.50 -4.75
N GLU A 520 24.02 0.74 -4.28
CA GLU A 520 24.20 1.10 -2.87
C GLU A 520 23.13 0.46 -1.99
N THR A 521 21.87 0.46 -2.44
CA THR A 521 20.77 -0.18 -1.68
C THR A 521 21.07 -1.63 -1.32
N LEU A 522 21.81 -2.38 -2.15
CA LEU A 522 22.20 -3.78 -1.88
C LEU A 522 23.57 -3.91 -1.22
N LEU A 523 24.51 -3.00 -1.51
CA LEU A 523 25.91 -3.12 -1.13
C LEU A 523 26.32 -2.26 0.09
N PHE A 524 25.48 -1.32 0.51
CA PHE A 524 25.73 -0.46 1.67
C PHE A 524 26.09 -1.25 2.95
N PRO A 525 25.40 -2.35 3.31
CA PRO A 525 25.78 -3.15 4.49
C PRO A 525 27.16 -3.80 4.40
N PHE A 526 27.76 -3.87 3.21
CA PHE A 526 29.10 -4.38 2.98
C PHE A 526 30.16 -3.27 2.84
N GLY A 527 29.79 -2.02 3.15
CA GLY A 527 30.71 -0.86 3.15
C GLY A 527 30.76 -0.09 1.83
N TYR A 528 29.86 -0.37 0.88
CA TYR A 528 29.80 0.33 -0.40
C TYR A 528 28.66 1.35 -0.42
N ASP A 529 28.92 2.51 0.19
CA ASP A 529 28.09 3.70 0.03
C ASP A 529 28.34 4.35 -1.35
N LEU A 530 27.59 5.41 -1.67
CA LEU A 530 27.75 6.15 -2.92
C LEU A 530 29.19 6.65 -3.16
N THR A 531 29.90 7.03 -2.09
CA THR A 531 31.29 7.52 -2.14
C THR A 531 32.22 6.39 -2.55
N ALA A 532 32.18 5.27 -1.82
CA ALA A 532 32.98 4.08 -2.08
C ALA A 532 32.71 3.48 -3.47
N LEU A 533 31.45 3.50 -3.93
CA LEU A 533 31.10 3.05 -5.28
C LEU A 533 31.69 3.95 -6.37
N LYS A 534 31.70 5.28 -6.16
CA LYS A 534 32.33 6.21 -7.11
C LYS A 534 33.84 6.05 -7.15
N GLU A 535 34.47 5.87 -5.98
CA GLU A 535 35.91 5.59 -5.88
C GLU A 535 36.28 4.28 -6.58
N TYR A 536 35.53 3.20 -6.35
CA TYR A 536 35.77 1.89 -6.97
C TYR A 536 35.64 1.88 -8.51
N LEU A 537 34.86 2.81 -9.06
CA LEU A 537 34.56 2.93 -10.49
C LEU A 537 35.31 4.10 -11.17
N ASP A 538 36.24 4.75 -10.47
CA ASP A 538 36.99 5.92 -10.96
C ASP A 538 36.05 7.04 -11.49
N LEU A 539 34.97 7.30 -10.76
CA LEU A 539 33.96 8.32 -11.10
C LEU A 539 34.25 9.66 -10.41
N PRO A 540 33.85 10.79 -11.01
CA PRO A 540 34.02 12.11 -10.40
C PRO A 540 33.25 12.21 -9.08
N MET A 541 33.96 12.65 -8.04
CA MET A 541 33.41 12.82 -6.70
C MET A 541 32.54 14.08 -6.62
N PRO A 542 31.44 14.06 -5.84
CA PRO A 542 30.69 15.28 -5.57
C PRO A 542 31.60 16.30 -4.87
N VAL A 543 31.65 17.52 -5.39
CA VAL A 543 32.35 18.64 -4.74
C VAL A 543 31.77 18.79 -3.34
N ARG A 544 32.57 18.49 -2.30
CA ARG A 544 32.16 18.66 -0.90
C ARG A 544 31.72 20.11 -0.70
N LYS A 545 30.42 20.37 -0.64
CA LYS A 545 29.91 21.62 -0.06
C LYS A 545 30.39 21.62 1.39
N ARG A 546 31.28 22.55 1.75
CA ARG A 546 31.69 22.83 3.13
C ARG A 546 30.43 23.09 3.95
N ILE A 547 29.91 22.07 4.64
CA ILE A 547 29.00 22.28 5.76
C ILE A 547 29.91 22.69 6.92
N ARG A 548 30.00 24.00 7.16
CA ARG A 548 30.72 24.58 8.30
C ARG A 548 30.10 24.09 9.61
N GLY A 549 30.88 23.36 10.41
CA GLY A 549 31.14 23.70 11.82
C GLY A 549 30.03 23.61 12.87
N ALA A 550 28.85 23.05 12.61
CA ALA A 550 27.79 22.95 13.64
C ALA A 550 27.38 21.52 14.05
N GLN A 551 27.86 20.47 13.35
CA GLN A 551 27.51 19.08 13.66
C GLN A 551 28.51 18.36 14.57
N GLN A 552 29.78 18.78 14.61
CA GLN A 552 30.79 18.13 15.46
C GLN A 552 30.57 18.41 16.96
N GLN A 553 30.09 19.60 17.34
CA GLN A 553 29.79 19.91 18.75
C GLN A 553 28.52 19.21 19.29
N ARG A 554 27.63 18.72 18.41
CA ARG A 554 26.47 17.90 18.83
C ARG A 554 26.84 16.43 19.01
N LEU A 555 27.88 15.95 18.34
CA LEU A 555 28.37 14.58 18.49
C LEU A 555 29.03 14.35 19.86
N ASP A 556 29.75 15.35 20.38
CA ASP A 556 30.40 15.25 21.70
C ASP A 556 29.42 15.43 22.88
N SER A 557 28.24 16.03 22.65
CA SER A 557 27.21 16.22 23.68
C SER A 557 26.14 15.13 23.70
N ALA A 558 25.88 14.45 22.58
CA ALA A 558 24.96 13.31 22.50
C ALA A 558 25.56 12.00 23.05
N ALA A 559 26.89 11.87 23.08
CA ALA A 559 27.58 10.72 23.68
C ALA A 559 27.57 10.72 25.23
N ALA A 560 27.15 11.82 25.87
CA ALA A 560 27.15 11.99 27.32
C ALA A 560 25.73 11.94 27.96
N GLN A 561 24.67 11.68 27.19
CA GLN A 561 23.31 11.54 27.72
C GLN A 561 22.66 10.24 27.25
N GLN A 562 23.15 9.12 27.79
CA GLN A 562 22.30 7.95 28.01
C GLN A 562 21.34 8.29 29.15
N VAL A 563 20.11 8.66 28.81
CA VAL A 563 19.01 8.69 29.78
C VAL A 563 18.49 7.26 29.96
N PRO A 564 18.53 6.68 31.17
CA PRO A 564 17.87 5.42 31.44
C PRO A 564 16.35 5.66 31.51
N LEU A 565 15.60 5.09 30.57
CA LEU A 565 14.15 4.99 30.65
C LEU A 565 13.78 3.74 31.48
N PHE A 566 13.11 4.00 32.60
CA PHE A 566 12.44 3.08 33.53
C PHE A 566 13.30 2.32 34.55
N HIS A 567 13.56 2.97 35.68
CA HIS A 567 13.40 2.36 37.00
C HIS A 567 12.99 3.43 38.03
N GLU A 568 12.11 3.04 38.95
CA GLU A 568 11.68 3.73 40.18
C GLU A 568 10.52 4.76 40.09
N LEU A 569 9.32 4.26 40.43
CA LEU A 569 8.20 5.05 40.94
C LEU A 569 8.52 5.52 42.37
N PRO A 570 8.35 6.81 42.72
CA PRO A 570 8.39 7.22 44.12
C PRO A 570 7.10 6.83 44.85
N GLN A 571 7.25 6.09 45.94
CA GLN A 571 6.25 5.96 47.01
C GLN A 571 6.02 7.32 47.67
N ALA A 572 5.03 8.08 47.20
CA ALA A 572 4.47 9.21 47.95
C ALA A 572 3.10 9.60 47.37
N LEU A 573 2.10 8.75 47.58
CA LEU A 573 0.66 9.11 47.55
C LEU A 573 -0.10 8.15 48.49
N VAL A 574 0.43 8.06 49.72
CA VAL A 574 -0.35 7.74 50.92
C VAL A 574 -0.50 9.09 51.62
N ASP A 575 -1.74 9.41 51.98
CA ASP A 575 -2.22 10.66 52.61
C ASP A 575 -2.52 11.86 51.69
N ARG A 576 -3.67 11.80 51.00
CA ARG A 576 -4.81 12.74 51.16
C ARG A 576 -5.96 12.45 50.21
#